data_AF-A0A7Z8E1E9-F1
#
_entry.id   AF-A0A7Z8E1E9-F1
#
_cell.length_a   1.000
_cell.length_b   1.000
_cell.length_c   1.000
_cell.angle_alpha   90.00
_cell.angle_beta   90.00
_cell.angle_gamma   90.00
#
_symmetry.space_group_name_H-M   'P 1'
#
loop_
_entity.id
_entity.type
_entity.pdbx_description
1 polymer ?
#
loop_
_entity_poly.entity_id
_entity_poly.type
_entity_poly.pdbx_seq_one_letter_code
_entity_poly.pdbx_strand_id
1 'polypeptide(L)'
;VGYTLQTKDPDPLPMDIIYRRLDEIPNLRTLSITGGEPMFSKKSIKNVVKPLLKYAKHRGIYVQMNSNLTLPQDRYLDIAEYIDVMHISHNWGTIQEFTDVGFGAMRKQPPLKAKLKLYEQML
;
A
#
# COMPACT_ATOMS: atom_id res chain seq x y z
N VAL A 1 3.55 1.25 -14.18
CA VAL A 1 3.71 1.03 -12.71
C VAL A 1 4.74 -0.06 -12.36
N GLY A 2 5.26 -0.87 -13.30
CA GLY A 2 6.15 -2.02 -12.99
C GLY A 2 7.66 -1.74 -12.84
N TYR A 3 8.08 -0.48 -12.63
CA TYR A 3 9.51 -0.11 -12.66
C TYR A 3 10.19 -0.05 -11.27
N THR A 4 9.46 -0.32 -10.18
CA THR A 4 9.98 -0.12 -8.82
C THR A 4 9.65 -1.27 -7.88
N LEU A 5 9.72 -2.51 -8.36
CA LEU A 5 9.82 -3.67 -7.47
C LEU A 5 11.25 -3.69 -6.91
N GLN A 6 11.56 -2.81 -5.96
CA GLN A 6 12.79 -2.91 -5.19
C GLN A 6 12.78 -4.23 -4.43
N THR A 7 13.88 -4.98 -4.49
CA THR A 7 14.00 -6.29 -3.82
C THR A 7 14.07 -6.19 -2.29
N LYS A 8 14.20 -4.97 -1.77
CA LYS A 8 14.29 -4.67 -0.34
C LYS A 8 13.80 -3.23 -0.12
N ASP A 9 12.83 -3.07 0.77
CA ASP A 9 12.38 -1.75 1.19
C ASP A 9 13.50 -1.01 1.95
N PRO A 10 13.64 0.31 1.76
CA PRO A 10 14.46 1.12 2.64
C PRO A 10 13.87 1.11 4.07
N ASP A 11 14.73 1.31 5.06
CA ASP A 11 14.26 1.41 6.43
C ASP A 11 13.34 2.64 6.57
N PRO A 12 12.14 2.48 7.17
CA PRO A 12 11.22 3.60 7.34
C PRO A 12 11.83 4.65 8.26
N LEU A 13 11.47 5.91 8.04
CA LEU A 13 11.80 6.97 8.98
C LEU A 13 11.23 6.64 10.37
N PRO A 14 11.96 6.95 11.46
CA PRO A 14 11.43 6.86 12.81
C PRO A 14 10.10 7.58 12.96
N MET A 15 9.12 6.93 13.62
CA MET A 15 7.76 7.45 13.74
C MET A 15 7.68 8.77 14.51
N ASP A 16 8.58 8.99 15.47
CA ASP A 16 8.69 10.25 16.21
C ASP A 16 9.01 11.44 15.28
N ILE A 17 9.90 11.23 14.31
CA ILE A 17 10.23 12.23 13.30
C ILE A 17 8.99 12.51 12.44
N ILE A 18 8.29 11.47 12.00
CA ILE A 18 7.07 11.61 11.18
C ILE A 18 6.03 12.45 11.94
N TYR A 19 5.71 12.07 13.19
CA TYR A 19 4.71 12.81 13.98
C TYR A 19 5.09 14.27 14.19
N ARG A 20 6.34 14.55 14.57
CA ARG A 20 6.81 15.92 14.76
C ARG A 20 6.63 16.78 13.51
N ARG A 21 6.95 16.24 12.32
CA ARG A 21 6.80 16.95 11.05
C ARG A 21 5.34 17.16 10.65
N LEU A 22 4.45 16.23 11.01
CA LEU A 22 3.01 16.41 10.80
C LEU A 22 2.41 17.44 11.76
N ASP A 23 2.89 17.48 13.00
CA ASP A 23 2.45 18.46 14.02
C ASP A 23 2.85 19.90 13.65
N GLU A 24 3.93 20.09 12.89
CA GLU A 24 4.35 21.39 12.32
C GLU A 24 3.33 22.00 11.34
N ILE A 25 2.31 21.25 10.91
CA ILE A 25 1.27 21.70 9.99
C ILE A 25 -0.06 21.81 10.76
N PRO A 26 -0.42 23.00 11.31
CA PRO A 26 -1.59 23.14 12.18
C PRO A 26 -2.90 22.81 11.47
N ASN A 27 -2.98 23.13 10.18
CA ASN A 27 -4.19 22.99 9.36
C ASN A 27 -4.16 21.73 8.48
N LEU A 28 -3.37 20.72 8.84
CA LEU A 28 -3.35 19.45 8.11
C LEU A 28 -4.74 18.79 8.19
N ARG A 29 -5.36 18.56 7.03
CA ARG A 29 -6.73 18.00 6.93
C ARG A 29 -6.78 16.61 6.34
N THR A 30 -5.84 16.29 5.46
CA THR A 30 -5.83 15.03 4.73
C THR A 30 -4.42 14.45 4.63
N LEU A 31 -4.33 13.12 4.63
CA LEU A 31 -3.13 12.38 4.29
C LEU A 31 -3.45 11.41 3.15
N SER A 32 -2.57 11.37 2.14
CA SER A 32 -2.59 10.33 1.11
C SER A 32 -1.43 9.39 1.38
N ILE A 33 -1.74 8.14 1.72
CA ILE A 33 -0.75 7.08 1.91
C ILE A 33 -0.61 6.33 0.58
N THR A 34 0.53 6.58 -0.06
CA THR A 34 0.92 6.01 -1.35
C THR A 34 2.28 5.32 -1.23
N GLY A 35 2.76 4.75 -2.33
CA GLY A 35 4.09 4.17 -2.46
C GLY A 35 4.08 2.68 -2.79
N GLY A 36 5.29 2.17 -3.06
CA GLY A 36 5.59 0.74 -3.15
C GLY A 36 5.39 0.09 -1.79
N GLU A 37 4.13 -0.26 -1.54
CA GLU A 37 3.66 -1.20 -0.54
C GLU A 37 4.05 -0.88 0.93
N PRO A 38 3.50 0.19 1.52
CA PRO A 38 3.31 0.28 2.98
C PRO A 38 2.66 -0.99 3.57
N MET A 39 1.94 -1.72 2.72
CA MET A 39 1.27 -3.00 2.97
C MET A 39 2.14 -4.25 2.74
N PHE A 40 3.38 -4.15 2.24
CA PHE A 40 4.16 -5.32 1.78
C PHE A 40 4.58 -6.26 2.89
N SER A 41 4.91 -5.70 4.05
CA SER A 41 5.29 -6.48 5.22
C SER A 41 4.32 -6.23 6.36
N LYS A 42 3.96 -7.31 7.07
CA LYS A 42 3.22 -7.22 8.35
C LYS A 42 3.94 -6.30 9.34
N LYS A 43 5.28 -6.23 9.27
CA LYS A 43 6.12 -5.33 10.08
C LYS A 43 5.85 -3.86 9.75
N SER A 44 5.81 -3.48 8.47
CA SER A 44 5.49 -2.11 8.04
C SER A 44 4.08 -1.70 8.47
N ILE A 45 3.10 -2.58 8.26
CA ILE A 45 1.71 -2.31 8.68
C ILE A 45 1.65 -2.03 10.19
N LYS A 46 2.25 -2.92 10.99
CA LYS A 46 2.23 -2.83 12.45
C LYS A 46 2.98 -1.60 12.98
N ASN A 47 4.14 -1.30 12.41
CA ASN A 47 5.08 -0.33 13.00
C ASN A 47 5.00 1.06 12.37
N VAL A 48 4.43 1.20 11.17
CA VAL A 48 4.40 2.47 10.42
C VAL A 48 2.97 2.85 10.05
N VAL A 49 2.30 2.02 9.24
CA VAL A 49 0.99 2.37 8.67
C VAL A 49 -0.07 2.52 9.75
N LYS A 50 -0.29 1.48 10.56
CA LYS A 50 -1.33 1.48 11.59
C LYS A 50 -1.12 2.58 12.64
N PRO A 51 0.11 2.82 13.14
CA PRO A 51 0.36 3.97 14.01
C PRO A 51 0.06 5.33 13.34
N LEU A 52 0.47 5.52 12.08
CA LEU A 52 0.19 6.76 11.34
C LEU A 52 -1.32 6.99 11.13
N LEU A 53 -2.05 5.93 10.79
CA LEU A 53 -3.52 5.95 10.65
C LEU A 53 -4.22 6.31 11.96
N LYS A 54 -3.76 5.75 13.08
CA LYS A 54 -4.27 6.09 14.42
C LYS A 54 -3.99 7.54 14.79
N TYR A 55 -2.79 8.03 14.48
CA TYR A 55 -2.43 9.44 14.65
C TYR A 55 -3.37 10.35 13.84
N ALA A 56 -3.61 10.03 12.56
CA ALA A 56 -4.51 10.78 11.69
C ALA A 56 -5.93 10.84 12.26
N LYS A 57 -6.50 9.68 12.62
CA LYS A 57 -7.84 9.59 13.26
C LYS A 57 -7.91 10.41 14.54
N HIS A 58 -6.88 10.37 15.39
CA HIS A 58 -6.82 11.16 16.63
C HIS A 58 -6.81 12.67 16.38
N ARG A 59 -6.10 13.12 15.34
CA ARG A 59 -6.03 14.54 14.92
C ARG A 59 -7.23 15.00 14.09
N GLY A 60 -8.19 14.12 13.79
CA GLY A 60 -9.31 14.44 12.89
C GLY A 60 -8.89 14.64 11.42
N ILE A 61 -7.79 14.01 11.02
CA ILE A 61 -7.26 14.06 9.65
C ILE A 61 -7.85 12.92 8.84
N TYR A 62 -8.42 13.24 7.68
CA TYR A 62 -8.95 12.23 6.76
C TYR A 62 -7.82 11.51 6.01
N VAL A 63 -7.94 10.21 5.84
CA VAL A 63 -6.95 9.38 5.19
C VAL A 63 -7.49 8.81 3.89
N GLN A 64 -6.73 9.03 2.83
CA GLN A 64 -6.83 8.28 1.58
C GLN A 64 -5.65 7.30 1.46
N MET A 65 -5.91 6.08 0.99
CA MET A 65 -4.88 5.07 0.77
C MET A 65 -4.93 4.48 -0.65
N ASN A 66 -3.78 4.27 -1.28
CA ASN A 66 -3.68 3.61 -2.60
C ASN A 66 -3.33 2.13 -2.45
N SER A 67 -3.96 1.27 -3.25
CA SER A 67 -3.56 -0.13 -3.40
C SER A 67 -3.92 -0.69 -4.78
N ASN A 68 -3.21 -1.73 -5.21
CA ASN A 68 -3.59 -2.57 -6.35
C ASN A 68 -4.34 -3.85 -5.93
N LEU A 69 -4.59 -4.02 -4.62
CA LEU A 69 -5.23 -5.19 -4.00
C LEU A 69 -4.55 -6.54 -4.28
N THR A 70 -3.28 -6.58 -4.69
CA THR A 70 -2.55 -7.85 -4.92
C THR A 70 -2.02 -8.49 -3.64
N LEU A 71 -2.50 -8.08 -2.46
CA LEU A 71 -2.05 -8.59 -1.16
C LEU A 71 -3.23 -9.27 -0.44
N PRO A 72 -2.95 -10.16 0.52
CA PRO A 72 -4.00 -10.78 1.34
C PRO A 72 -4.98 -9.76 1.97
N GLN A 73 -6.29 -10.06 1.87
CA GLN A 73 -7.37 -9.17 2.30
C GLN A 73 -7.32 -8.84 3.81
N ASP A 74 -6.86 -9.78 4.64
CA ASP A 74 -6.71 -9.62 6.10
C ASP A 74 -5.86 -8.40 6.48
N ARG A 75 -4.88 -8.05 5.65
CA ARG A 75 -4.04 -6.87 5.87
C ARG A 75 -4.83 -5.57 5.76
N TYR A 76 -5.74 -5.48 4.79
CA TYR A 76 -6.58 -4.30 4.62
C TYR A 76 -7.64 -4.21 5.71
N LEU A 77 -8.24 -5.36 6.08
CA LEU A 77 -9.21 -5.42 7.16
C LEU A 77 -8.63 -4.95 8.51
N ASP A 78 -7.35 -5.21 8.77
CA ASP A 78 -6.66 -4.75 10.01
C ASP A 78 -6.59 -3.22 10.16
N ILE A 79 -6.73 -2.49 9.05
CA ILE A 79 -6.59 -1.02 9.01
C ILE A 79 -7.82 -0.30 8.43
N ALA A 80 -8.82 -1.03 7.93
CA ALA A 80 -9.96 -0.47 7.19
C ALA A 80 -10.73 0.59 7.99
N GLU A 81 -10.89 0.42 9.31
CA GLU A 81 -11.61 1.36 10.18
C GLU A 81 -10.95 2.74 10.35
N TYR A 82 -9.75 2.93 9.79
CA TYR A 82 -8.98 4.18 9.84
C TYR A 82 -8.83 4.84 8.46
N ILE A 83 -9.41 4.24 7.40
CA ILE A 83 -9.27 4.73 6.03
C ILE A 83 -10.61 5.30 5.58
N ASP A 84 -10.62 6.57 5.16
CA ASP A 84 -11.82 7.23 4.66
C ASP A 84 -12.03 6.95 3.17
N VAL A 85 -10.95 6.87 2.40
CA VAL A 85 -11.00 6.61 0.96
C VAL A 85 -9.95 5.57 0.56
N MET A 86 -10.39 4.45 -0.01
CA MET A 86 -9.51 3.47 -0.64
C MET A 86 -9.49 3.70 -2.15
N HIS A 87 -8.34 4.08 -2.69
CA HIS A 87 -8.11 4.22 -4.13
C HIS A 87 -7.49 2.94 -4.67
N ILE A 88 -8.25 2.22 -5.49
CA ILE A 88 -7.83 0.95 -6.09
C ILE A 88 -7.34 1.19 -7.53
N SER A 89 -6.09 0.83 -7.80
CA SER A 89 -5.52 0.86 -9.15
C SER A 89 -5.69 -0.50 -9.84
N HIS A 90 -6.73 -0.65 -10.66
CA HIS A 90 -7.00 -1.85 -11.45
C HIS A 90 -6.86 -1.53 -12.94
N ASN A 91 -5.80 -2.05 -13.56
CA ASN A 91 -5.40 -1.67 -14.92
C ASN A 91 -5.54 -2.81 -15.95
N TRP A 92 -6.19 -3.92 -15.59
CA TRP A 92 -6.11 -5.17 -16.34
C TRP A 92 -7.52 -5.68 -16.66
N GLY A 93 -7.87 -5.79 -17.94
CA GLY A 93 -9.18 -6.31 -18.35
C GLY A 93 -9.24 -7.83 -18.37
N THR A 94 -8.08 -8.48 -18.53
CA THR A 94 -7.98 -9.94 -18.64
C THR A 94 -6.81 -10.49 -17.82
N ILE A 95 -6.91 -11.79 -17.47
CA ILE A 95 -5.83 -12.54 -16.83
C ILE A 95 -4.55 -12.49 -17.67
N GLN A 96 -4.69 -12.61 -19.00
CA GLN A 96 -3.55 -12.66 -19.90
C GLN A 96 -2.80 -11.32 -19.95
N GLU A 97 -3.52 -10.20 -20.04
CA GLU A 97 -2.89 -8.87 -19.97
C GLU A 97 -2.16 -8.67 -18.64
N PHE A 98 -2.76 -9.11 -17.52
CA PHE A 98 -2.11 -9.05 -16.22
C PHE A 98 -0.82 -9.88 -16.17
N THR A 99 -0.82 -11.11 -16.69
CA THR A 99 0.36 -11.98 -16.63
C THR A 99 1.50 -11.53 -17.54
N ASP A 100 1.15 -10.99 -18.71
CA ASP A 100 2.09 -10.68 -19.79
C ASP A 100 2.61 -9.24 -19.66
N VAL A 101 1.72 -8.27 -19.45
CA VAL A 101 2.07 -6.85 -19.35
C VAL A 101 2.44 -6.49 -17.91
N GLY A 102 1.67 -6.95 -16.92
CA GLY A 102 1.88 -6.64 -15.50
C GLY A 102 3.25 -7.10 -14.97
N PHE A 103 3.78 -8.21 -15.51
CA PHE A 103 5.09 -8.75 -15.16
C PHE A 103 6.12 -8.58 -16.28
N GLY A 104 5.77 -8.00 -17.43
CA GLY A 104 6.63 -7.93 -18.61
C GLY A 104 7.95 -7.20 -18.38
N ALA A 105 8.00 -6.27 -17.42
CA ALA A 105 9.21 -5.54 -17.04
C ALA A 105 10.18 -6.34 -16.14
N MET A 106 9.79 -7.51 -15.62
CA MET A 106 10.62 -8.30 -14.71
C MET A 106 11.65 -9.13 -15.46
N ARG A 107 12.93 -8.99 -15.09
CA ARG A 107 14.03 -9.83 -15.63
C ARG A 107 13.83 -11.32 -15.32
N LYS A 108 13.32 -11.65 -14.14
CA LYS A 108 12.99 -13.02 -13.72
C LYS A 108 11.48 -13.14 -13.57
N GLN A 109 10.87 -13.93 -14.44
CA GLN A 109 9.43 -14.14 -14.43
C GLN A 109 9.02 -15.06 -13.28
N PRO A 110 8.05 -14.66 -12.43
CA PRO A 110 7.42 -15.58 -11.49
C PRO A 110 6.69 -16.71 -12.23
N PRO A 111 6.53 -17.90 -11.62
CA PRO A 111 5.71 -18.96 -12.18
C PRO A 111 4.27 -18.47 -12.44
N LEU A 112 3.62 -18.96 -13.50
CA LEU A 112 2.26 -18.57 -13.86
C LEU A 112 1.30 -18.70 -12.68
N LYS A 113 1.38 -19.79 -11.91
CA LYS A 113 0.57 -20.01 -10.71
C LYS A 113 0.68 -18.88 -9.68
N ALA A 114 1.87 -18.29 -9.52
CA ALA A 114 2.09 -17.18 -8.60
C ALA A 114 1.45 -15.90 -9.12
N LYS A 115 1.52 -15.66 -10.43
CA LYS A 115 0.84 -14.52 -11.08
C LYS A 115 -0.68 -14.67 -10.92
N LEU A 116 -1.25 -15.82 -11.29
CA LEU A 116 -2.69 -16.07 -11.19
C LEU A 116 -3.23 -15.85 -9.76
N LYS A 117 -2.49 -16.28 -8.75
CA LYS A 117 -2.85 -16.03 -7.35
C LYS A 117 -2.97 -14.54 -7.02
N LEU A 118 -2.09 -13.69 -7.53
CA LEU A 118 -2.16 -12.24 -7.32
C LEU A 118 -3.37 -11.63 -8.05
N TYR A 119 -3.74 -12.19 -9.21
CA TYR A 119 -4.95 -11.78 -9.92
C TYR A 119 -6.22 -12.14 -9.15
N GLU A 120 -6.32 -13.38 -8.66
CA GLU A 120 -7.46 -13.85 -7.85
C GLU A 120 -7.63 -13.03 -6.57
N GLN A 121 -6.55 -12.52 -5.98
CA GLN A 121 -6.62 -11.67 -4.78
C GLN A 121 -7.21 -10.28 -5.03
N MET A 122 -7.14 -9.78 -6.26
CA MET A 122 -7.72 -8.49 -6.63
C MET A 122 -9.25 -8.54 -6.79
N LEU A 123 -9.82 -9.73 -7.03
CA LEU A 123 -11.25 -9.98 -7.22
C LEU A 123 -11.95 -10.28 -5.89
#